data_AF-A0A382N1F6-F1
#
_entry.id   AF-A0A382N1F6-F1
#
_cell.length_a   1.000
_cell.length_b   1.000
_cell.length_c   1.000
_cell.angle_alpha   90.00
_cell.angle_beta   90.00
_cell.angle_gamma   90.00
#
_symmetry.space_group_name_H-M   'P 1'
#
loop_
_entity.id
_entity.type
_entity.pdbx_description
1 polymer ?
#
loop_
_entity_poly.entity_id
_entity_poly.type
_entity_poly.pdbx_seq_one_letter_code
_entity_poly.pdbx_strand_id
1 'polypeptide(L)'
;RPYFWFYDSLDKPVRAVTPYDSENDAVLSIHDGKEEFNKIFDSVGQLSGLAYRREYLEVPFHHDVFPAHIYPFAGILKKHKCVFLKDYTVAVGIQDSQTRFVTSIYDKSPTESWISMFNTVFSEEEFSKQREWGNEEMTSHYVGLVQLKNYGKPGVLWREILLLIKYRKKNLLAPLFWFFSIGCLVIPRSFLIWLVDTYKLKVNSKLLGSIEFNYIS
;
A
#
# COMPACT_ATOMS: atom_id res chain seq x y z
N ARG A 1 0.35 6.43 10.85
CA ARG A 1 1.51 7.34 10.89
C ARG A 1 1.66 7.97 9.52
N PRO A 2 1.57 9.30 9.42
CA PRO A 2 1.74 10.01 8.17
C PRO A 2 3.19 9.89 7.68
N TYR A 3 3.34 9.60 6.39
CA TYR A 3 4.60 9.70 5.68
C TYR A 3 4.33 10.24 4.28
N PHE A 4 5.36 10.78 3.65
CA PHE A 4 5.27 11.25 2.27
C PHE A 4 6.49 10.83 1.46
N TRP A 5 6.31 10.81 0.14
CA TRP A 5 7.31 10.42 -0.84
C TRP A 5 7.73 11.62 -1.67
N PHE A 6 9.00 11.71 -2.00
CA PHE A 6 9.54 12.75 -2.87
C PHE A 6 10.55 12.17 -3.88
N TYR A 7 10.70 12.85 -5.01
CA TYR A 7 11.78 12.56 -5.96
C TYR A 7 13.03 13.34 -5.56
N ASP A 8 13.03 14.66 -5.74
CA ASP A 8 14.26 15.46 -5.64
C ASP A 8 14.35 16.31 -4.37
N SER A 9 13.23 16.78 -3.83
CA SER A 9 13.18 17.68 -2.67
C SER A 9 12.03 17.31 -1.73
N LEU A 10 12.29 17.43 -0.43
CA LEU A 10 11.33 17.21 0.65
C LEU A 10 10.13 18.18 0.59
N ASP A 11 10.29 19.32 -0.07
CA ASP A 11 9.25 20.34 -0.24
C ASP A 11 8.31 20.04 -1.41
N LYS A 12 8.58 18.97 -2.17
CA LYS A 12 7.81 18.57 -3.37
C LYS A 12 7.35 17.12 -3.26
N PRO A 13 6.45 16.79 -2.33
CA PRO A 13 5.93 15.44 -2.19
C PRO A 13 5.13 15.03 -3.44
N VAL A 14 5.23 13.78 -3.86
CA VAL A 14 4.44 13.21 -4.98
C VAL A 14 3.40 12.18 -4.53
N ARG A 15 3.45 11.80 -3.25
CA ARG A 15 2.48 10.97 -2.56
C ARG A 15 2.56 11.26 -1.06
N ALA A 16 1.43 11.26 -0.37
CA ALA A 16 1.37 11.26 1.07
C ALA A 16 0.30 10.26 1.54
N VAL A 17 0.54 9.63 2.70
CA VAL A 17 -0.53 8.99 3.48
C VAL A 17 -0.93 9.98 4.55
N THR A 18 -2.19 10.37 4.56
CA THR A 18 -2.72 11.34 5.54
C THR A 18 -2.72 10.74 6.95
N PRO A 19 -2.62 11.55 8.01
CA PRO A 19 -2.95 11.11 9.36
C PRO A 19 -4.35 10.51 9.44
N TYR A 20 -4.62 9.80 10.53
CA TYR A 20 -5.99 9.41 10.86
C TYR A 20 -6.77 10.63 11.38
N ASP A 21 -6.18 11.37 12.31
CA ASP A 21 -6.65 12.65 12.83
C ASP A 21 -5.50 13.67 12.66
N SER A 22 -5.77 14.82 12.05
CA SER A 22 -4.76 15.86 11.81
C SER A 22 -4.38 16.62 13.09
N GLU A 23 -5.25 16.61 14.09
CA GLU A 23 -5.11 17.42 15.29
C GLU A 23 -4.49 16.62 16.45
N ASN A 24 -4.77 15.32 16.51
CA ASN A 24 -4.42 14.46 17.64
C ASN A 24 -3.83 13.12 17.24
N ASP A 25 -2.97 12.58 18.11
CA ASP A 25 -2.59 11.18 18.02
C ASP A 25 -3.81 10.29 18.32
N ALA A 26 -3.97 9.22 17.54
CA ALA A 26 -5.11 8.32 17.63
C ALA A 26 -4.70 6.91 18.02
N VAL A 27 -5.50 6.26 18.86
CA VAL A 27 -5.31 4.85 19.23
C VAL A 27 -6.32 4.01 18.49
N LEU A 28 -5.84 3.13 17.60
CA LEU A 28 -6.69 2.31 16.73
C LEU A 28 -6.48 0.82 16.99
N SER A 29 -7.56 0.06 16.86
CA SER A 29 -7.60 -1.40 16.87
C SER A 29 -8.12 -1.92 15.54
N ILE A 30 -7.68 -3.11 15.15
CA ILE A 30 -8.26 -3.84 14.01
C ILE A 30 -9.71 -4.31 14.25
N HIS A 31 -10.21 -4.12 15.47
CA HIS A 31 -11.57 -4.46 15.89
C HIS A 31 -12.52 -3.25 15.85
N ASP A 32 -12.01 -2.03 15.65
CA ASP A 32 -12.83 -0.82 15.71
C ASP A 32 -13.73 -0.64 14.47
N GLY A 33 -13.35 -1.25 13.35
CA GLY A 33 -14.15 -1.21 12.12
C GLY A 33 -13.32 -1.45 10.87
N LYS A 34 -14.00 -1.50 9.72
CA LYS A 34 -13.36 -1.66 8.41
C LYS A 34 -12.50 -0.46 8.04
N GLU A 35 -12.96 0.76 8.37
CA GLU A 35 -12.25 1.99 8.03
C GLU A 35 -10.93 2.09 8.79
N GLU A 36 -10.96 1.85 10.09
CA GLU A 36 -9.78 1.83 10.96
C GLU A 36 -8.81 0.73 10.55
N PHE A 37 -9.33 -0.46 10.25
CA PHE A 37 -8.53 -1.57 9.73
C PHE A 37 -7.80 -1.19 8.44
N ASN A 38 -8.53 -0.68 7.45
CA ASN A 38 -7.95 -0.27 6.17
C ASN A 38 -6.92 0.85 6.37
N LYS A 39 -7.21 1.84 7.21
CA LYS A 39 -6.27 2.92 7.52
C LYS A 39 -4.98 2.42 8.15
N ILE A 40 -5.09 1.46 9.08
CA ILE A 40 -3.93 0.78 9.68
C ILE A 40 -3.06 0.20 8.57
N PHE A 41 -3.66 -0.60 7.68
CA PHE A 41 -2.91 -1.33 6.67
C PHE A 41 -2.39 -0.46 5.51
N ASP A 42 -3.08 0.62 5.15
CA ASP A 42 -2.57 1.63 4.21
C ASP A 42 -1.29 2.30 4.71
N SER A 43 -1.19 2.48 6.03
CA SER A 43 -0.07 3.20 6.64
C SER A 43 1.16 2.34 6.90
N VAL A 44 0.99 1.03 7.08
CA VAL A 44 2.10 0.10 7.34
C VAL A 44 2.78 -0.40 6.06
N GLY A 45 2.27 0.00 4.89
CA GLY A 45 2.90 -0.29 3.59
C GLY A 45 4.32 0.27 3.43
N GLN A 46 4.79 1.12 4.35
CA GLN A 46 6.18 1.56 4.42
C GLN A 46 6.89 0.97 5.63
N LEU A 47 8.11 0.47 5.42
CA LEU A 47 8.96 -0.12 6.47
C LEU A 47 9.38 0.93 7.52
N SER A 48 9.84 2.09 7.03
CA SER A 48 10.30 3.18 7.86
C SER A 48 9.17 3.78 8.68
N GLY A 49 9.47 4.17 9.92
CA GLY A 49 8.50 4.81 10.81
C GLY A 49 7.61 3.84 11.58
N LEU A 50 7.77 2.53 11.42
CA LEU A 50 7.10 1.54 12.27
C LEU A 50 7.91 1.28 13.54
N ALA A 51 7.21 1.23 14.67
CA ALA A 51 7.78 0.88 15.96
C ALA A 51 6.91 -0.17 16.62
N TYR A 52 7.53 -1.22 17.14
CA TYR A 52 6.87 -2.33 17.84
C TYR A 52 7.68 -2.74 19.05
N ARG A 53 6.99 -3.28 20.06
CA ARG A 53 7.66 -3.86 21.24
C ARG A 53 8.15 -5.26 20.87
N ARG A 54 9.43 -5.53 21.16
CA ARG A 54 10.06 -6.82 20.85
C ARG A 54 9.34 -7.99 21.50
N GLU A 55 8.83 -7.80 22.72
CA GLU A 55 8.13 -8.83 23.49
C GLU A 55 6.78 -9.26 22.88
N TYR A 56 6.22 -8.46 21.96
CA TYR A 56 4.95 -8.79 21.27
C TYR A 56 5.17 -9.46 19.91
N LEU A 57 6.41 -9.68 19.48
CA LEU A 57 6.73 -10.31 18.19
C LEU A 57 6.52 -11.82 18.25
N GLU A 58 5.29 -12.25 17.95
CA GLU A 58 4.92 -13.67 17.87
C GLU A 58 5.01 -14.20 16.43
N VAL A 59 4.66 -13.37 15.45
CA VAL A 59 4.73 -13.72 14.02
C VAL A 59 6.10 -13.28 13.48
N PRO A 60 6.88 -14.16 12.83
CA PRO A 60 8.18 -13.79 12.28
C PRO A 60 8.04 -12.88 11.05
N PHE A 61 9.13 -12.21 10.70
CA PHE A 61 9.26 -11.57 9.39
C PHE A 61 9.14 -12.61 8.28
N HIS A 62 8.50 -12.22 7.19
CA HIS A 62 8.24 -13.13 6.07
C HIS A 62 9.12 -12.79 4.86
N HIS A 63 9.35 -13.77 3.98
CA HIS A 63 10.07 -13.60 2.72
C HIS A 63 9.29 -12.85 1.62
N ASP A 64 8.05 -12.45 1.90
CA ASP A 64 7.23 -11.72 0.94
C ASP A 64 7.73 -10.28 0.83
N VAL A 65 8.30 -9.89 -0.30
CA VAL A 65 9.02 -8.62 -0.47
C VAL A 65 8.22 -7.39 -0.05
N PHE A 66 6.91 -7.35 -0.33
CA PHE A 66 6.07 -6.17 -0.07
C PHE A 66 5.60 -6.05 1.40
N PRO A 67 4.95 -7.07 2.00
CA PRO A 67 4.50 -7.02 3.38
C PRO A 67 5.46 -7.68 4.39
N ALA A 68 6.74 -7.95 4.05
CA ALA A 68 7.70 -8.67 4.90
C ALA A 68 7.68 -8.21 6.37
N HIS A 69 7.71 -6.89 6.58
CA HIS A 69 7.71 -6.25 7.90
C HIS A 69 6.33 -6.06 8.51
N ILE A 70 5.28 -6.34 7.74
CA ILE A 70 3.88 -6.15 8.12
C ILE A 70 3.34 -7.42 8.77
N TYR A 71 3.84 -8.61 8.40
CA TYR A 71 3.51 -9.88 9.07
C TYR A 71 3.60 -9.81 10.61
N PRO A 72 4.73 -9.41 11.21
CA PRO A 72 4.82 -9.25 12.67
C PRO A 72 3.85 -8.19 13.20
N PHE A 73 3.70 -7.08 12.48
CA PHE A 73 2.82 -5.98 12.89
C PHE A 73 1.34 -6.41 12.92
N ALA A 74 0.89 -7.12 11.89
CA ALA A 74 -0.44 -7.72 11.81
C ALA A 74 -0.66 -8.73 12.94
N GLY A 75 0.36 -9.53 13.29
CA GLY A 75 0.31 -10.47 14.42
C GLY A 75 0.11 -9.76 15.76
N ILE A 76 0.88 -8.69 16.02
CA ILE A 76 0.73 -7.85 17.22
C ILE A 76 -0.69 -7.28 17.31
N LEU A 77 -1.21 -6.77 16.19
CA LEU A 77 -2.51 -6.11 16.12
C LEU A 77 -3.70 -7.01 16.46
N LYS A 78 -3.54 -8.33 16.38
CA LYS A 78 -4.57 -9.29 16.83
C LYS A 78 -4.88 -9.16 18.32
N LYS A 79 -3.92 -8.68 19.11
CA LYS A 79 -4.01 -8.62 20.58
C LYS A 79 -3.86 -7.19 21.12
N HIS A 80 -3.32 -6.29 20.31
CA HIS A 80 -2.91 -4.96 20.76
C HIS A 80 -3.39 -3.86 19.83
N LYS A 81 -3.62 -2.68 20.40
CA LYS A 81 -3.87 -1.46 19.64
C LYS A 81 -2.57 -0.86 19.13
N CYS A 82 -2.66 0.01 18.13
CA CYS A 82 -1.54 0.81 17.66
C CYS A 82 -1.83 2.31 17.85
N VAL A 83 -0.75 3.10 17.90
CA VAL A 83 -0.82 4.56 17.95
C VAL A 83 -0.48 5.13 16.58
N PHE A 84 -1.41 5.91 16.06
CA PHE A 84 -1.29 6.73 14.87
C PHE A 84 -0.90 8.14 15.27
N LEU A 85 0.34 8.51 14.95
CA LEU A 85 0.80 9.88 15.15
C LEU A 85 0.07 10.83 14.20
N LYS A 86 -0.19 12.06 14.64
CA LYS A 86 -0.72 13.13 13.78
C LYS A 86 0.33 13.72 12.84
N ASP A 87 1.59 13.75 13.28
CA ASP A 87 2.68 14.40 12.57
C ASP A 87 3.36 13.47 11.56
N TYR A 88 3.82 14.04 10.45
CA TYR A 88 4.65 13.36 9.47
C TYR A 88 6.05 13.11 10.06
N THR A 89 6.35 11.86 10.37
CA THR A 89 7.61 11.48 11.03
C THR A 89 8.63 10.88 10.07
N VAL A 90 8.23 10.63 8.82
CA VAL A 90 9.07 9.99 7.80
C VAL A 90 8.87 10.63 6.44
N ALA A 91 9.98 10.95 5.80
CA ALA A 91 10.04 11.28 4.38
C ALA A 91 10.80 10.19 3.62
N VAL A 92 10.32 9.82 2.44
CA VAL A 92 10.84 8.69 1.66
C VAL A 92 11.28 9.17 0.28
N GLY A 93 12.58 9.04 0.00
CA GLY A 93 13.10 9.19 -1.35
C GLY A 93 12.75 7.97 -2.20
N ILE A 94 12.18 8.18 -3.40
CA ILE A 94 11.74 7.08 -4.29
C ILE A 94 12.56 6.96 -5.58
N GLN A 95 13.60 7.77 -5.74
CA GLN A 95 14.46 7.74 -6.93
C GLN A 95 15.08 6.36 -7.16
N ASP A 96 15.65 5.77 -6.10
CA ASP A 96 16.34 4.48 -6.14
C ASP A 96 15.46 3.29 -5.72
N SER A 97 14.14 3.45 -5.82
CA SER A 97 13.21 2.39 -5.45
C SER A 97 13.44 1.14 -6.31
N GLN A 98 13.76 0.01 -5.67
CA GLN A 98 13.96 -1.29 -6.34
C GLN A 98 12.75 -1.71 -7.18
N THR A 99 11.57 -1.18 -6.88
CA THR A 99 10.33 -1.39 -7.64
C THR A 99 10.39 -0.95 -9.09
N ARG A 100 11.37 -0.12 -9.47
CA ARG A 100 11.58 0.33 -10.85
C ARG A 100 12.66 -0.46 -11.59
N PHE A 101 13.53 -1.17 -10.86
CA PHE A 101 14.77 -1.72 -11.41
C PHE A 101 14.89 -3.24 -11.26
N VAL A 102 14.18 -3.85 -10.29
CA VAL A 102 14.28 -5.28 -9.98
C VAL A 102 12.98 -5.98 -10.37
N THR A 103 12.92 -6.53 -11.58
CA THR A 103 11.71 -7.19 -12.10
C THR A 103 11.23 -8.38 -11.27
N SER A 104 12.14 -9.14 -10.65
CA SER A 104 11.81 -10.36 -9.90
C SER A 104 10.99 -10.10 -8.64
N ILE A 105 10.97 -8.87 -8.10
CA ILE A 105 10.14 -8.57 -6.93
C ILE A 105 8.65 -8.76 -7.22
N TYR A 106 8.25 -8.70 -8.49
CA TYR A 106 6.87 -8.84 -8.94
C TYR A 106 6.51 -10.29 -9.31
N ASP A 107 7.42 -11.25 -9.10
CA ASP A 107 7.13 -12.67 -9.34
C ASP A 107 5.94 -13.13 -8.48
N LYS A 108 5.84 -12.63 -7.24
CA LYS A 108 4.60 -12.55 -6.46
C LYS A 108 4.20 -11.07 -6.43
N SER A 109 3.00 -10.74 -6.91
CA SER A 109 2.59 -9.33 -7.02
C SER A 109 2.32 -8.73 -5.64
N PRO A 110 2.32 -7.39 -5.49
CA PRO A 110 1.94 -6.76 -4.22
C PRO A 110 0.60 -7.26 -3.71
N THR A 111 -0.45 -7.25 -4.53
CA THR A 111 -1.79 -7.71 -4.16
C THR A 111 -1.77 -9.16 -3.68
N GLU A 112 -1.07 -10.04 -4.40
CA GLU A 112 -0.93 -11.45 -4.03
C GLU A 112 -0.20 -11.63 -2.69
N SER A 113 0.89 -10.88 -2.46
CA SER A 113 1.61 -10.88 -1.19
C SER A 113 0.75 -10.40 -0.02
N TRP A 114 0.01 -9.32 -0.19
CA TRP A 114 -0.86 -8.78 0.85
C TRP A 114 -2.02 -9.72 1.17
N ILE A 115 -2.69 -10.27 0.16
CA ILE A 115 -3.75 -11.28 0.34
C ILE A 115 -3.20 -12.52 1.07
N SER A 116 -2.01 -12.98 0.67
CA SER A 116 -1.32 -14.08 1.34
C SER A 116 -1.11 -13.77 2.82
N MET A 117 -0.59 -12.58 3.14
CA MET A 117 -0.37 -12.15 4.51
C MET A 117 -1.68 -12.12 5.32
N PHE A 118 -2.76 -11.53 4.80
CA PHE A 118 -4.04 -11.49 5.51
C PHE A 118 -4.57 -12.90 5.77
N ASN A 119 -4.51 -13.78 4.77
CA ASN A 119 -4.99 -15.16 4.91
C ASN A 119 -4.13 -16.01 5.86
N THR A 120 -2.84 -15.70 6.00
CA THR A 120 -1.95 -16.38 6.93
C THR A 120 -2.07 -15.86 8.35
N VAL A 121 -1.98 -14.55 8.57
CA VAL A 121 -1.92 -13.95 9.91
C VAL A 121 -3.29 -13.93 10.58
N PHE A 122 -4.34 -13.64 9.82
CA PHE A 122 -5.72 -13.61 10.28
C PHE A 122 -6.46 -14.88 9.86
N SER A 123 -5.81 -16.05 9.95
CA SER A 123 -6.37 -17.32 9.48
C SER A 123 -7.56 -17.82 10.31
N GLU A 124 -7.61 -17.44 11.59
CA GLU A 124 -8.63 -17.89 12.53
C GLU A 124 -10.01 -17.31 12.21
N GLU A 125 -11.06 -18.02 12.61
CA GLU A 125 -12.43 -17.67 12.25
C GLU A 125 -12.89 -16.34 12.87
N GLU A 126 -12.38 -16.01 14.06
CA GLU A 126 -12.67 -14.74 14.73
C GLU A 126 -12.15 -13.52 13.95
N PHE A 127 -11.14 -13.69 13.10
CA PHE A 127 -10.58 -12.63 12.24
C PHE A 127 -11.07 -12.71 10.79
N SER A 128 -12.11 -13.49 10.50
CA SER A 128 -12.67 -13.66 9.16
C SER A 128 -13.06 -12.33 8.51
N LYS A 129 -13.65 -11.40 9.27
CA LYS A 129 -14.02 -10.06 8.79
C LYS A 129 -12.80 -9.23 8.40
N GLN A 130 -11.78 -9.17 9.25
CA GLN A 130 -10.52 -8.46 8.99
C GLN A 130 -9.83 -8.99 7.74
N ARG A 131 -9.79 -10.32 7.60
CA ARG A 131 -9.25 -10.98 6.40
C ARG A 131 -10.04 -10.60 5.14
N GLU A 132 -11.36 -10.56 5.20
CA GLU A 132 -12.22 -10.09 4.10
C GLU A 132 -11.95 -8.62 3.77
N TRP A 133 -11.89 -7.74 4.78
CA TRP A 133 -11.64 -6.32 4.59
C TRP A 133 -10.31 -6.06 3.89
N GLY A 134 -9.22 -6.67 4.37
CA GLY A 134 -7.90 -6.52 3.77
C GLY A 134 -7.84 -7.04 2.33
N ASN A 135 -8.46 -8.20 2.06
CA ASN A 135 -8.53 -8.76 0.72
C ASN A 135 -9.36 -7.89 -0.25
N GLU A 136 -10.50 -7.36 0.20
CA GLU A 136 -11.34 -6.45 -0.61
C GLU A 136 -10.62 -5.12 -0.86
N GLU A 137 -9.95 -4.56 0.15
CA GLU A 137 -9.23 -3.29 0.04
C GLU A 137 -8.09 -3.38 -0.97
N MET A 138 -7.21 -4.38 -0.83
CA MET A 138 -6.09 -4.58 -1.75
C MET A 138 -6.54 -4.78 -3.19
N THR A 139 -7.70 -5.42 -3.38
CA THR A 139 -8.27 -5.63 -4.72
C THR A 139 -9.10 -4.48 -5.25
N SER A 140 -9.16 -3.36 -4.54
CA SER A 140 -9.76 -2.11 -5.01
C SER A 140 -8.76 -1.15 -5.67
N HIS A 141 -7.45 -1.37 -5.48
CA HIS A 141 -6.39 -0.46 -5.95
C HIS A 141 -5.86 -0.81 -7.35
N TYR A 142 -6.53 -0.33 -8.39
CA TYR A 142 -6.18 -0.66 -9.79
C TYR A 142 -4.88 -0.02 -10.30
N VAL A 143 -4.37 1.02 -9.62
CA VAL A 143 -3.12 1.70 -9.99
C VAL A 143 -1.92 0.73 -9.98
N GLY A 144 -1.97 -0.33 -9.16
CA GLY A 144 -0.95 -1.38 -9.15
C GLY A 144 -0.73 -2.05 -10.51
N LEU A 145 -1.77 -2.16 -11.34
CA LEU A 145 -1.69 -2.76 -12.68
C LEU A 145 -0.69 -2.01 -13.58
N VAL A 146 -0.59 -0.69 -13.41
CA VAL A 146 0.35 0.14 -14.16
C VAL A 146 1.79 -0.21 -13.82
N GLN A 147 2.08 -0.45 -12.53
CA GLN A 147 3.41 -0.86 -12.08
C GLN A 147 3.77 -2.24 -12.63
N LEU A 148 2.85 -3.21 -12.54
CA LEU A 148 3.06 -4.56 -13.05
C LEU A 148 3.25 -4.60 -14.57
N LYS A 149 2.49 -3.80 -15.32
CA LYS A 149 2.69 -3.66 -16.77
C LYS A 149 4.10 -3.18 -17.09
N ASN A 150 4.59 -2.18 -16.37
CA ASN A 150 5.85 -1.51 -16.67
C ASN A 150 7.07 -2.33 -16.23
N TYR A 151 7.03 -2.92 -15.04
CA TYR A 151 8.22 -3.47 -14.38
C TYR A 151 8.16 -4.99 -14.12
N GLY A 152 6.97 -5.61 -14.26
CA GLY A 152 6.77 -7.04 -14.05
C GLY A 152 7.09 -7.90 -15.29
N LYS A 153 7.32 -9.20 -15.05
CA LYS A 153 7.47 -10.21 -16.11
C LYS A 153 6.16 -10.38 -16.91
N PRO A 154 6.24 -10.86 -18.16
CA PRO A 154 5.04 -11.27 -18.90
C PRO A 154 4.17 -12.24 -18.09
N GLY A 155 2.84 -12.08 -18.18
CA GLY A 155 1.88 -12.93 -17.45
C GLY A 155 1.49 -12.41 -16.06
N VAL A 156 2.36 -11.68 -15.36
CA VAL A 156 2.06 -11.13 -14.01
C VAL A 156 0.83 -10.21 -14.05
N LEU A 157 0.73 -9.34 -15.06
CA LEU A 157 -0.43 -8.46 -15.24
C LEU A 157 -1.74 -9.25 -15.37
N TRP A 158 -1.75 -10.32 -16.16
CA TRP A 158 -2.95 -11.14 -16.34
C TRP A 158 -3.34 -11.86 -15.05
N ARG A 159 -2.35 -12.42 -14.34
CA ARG A 159 -2.58 -13.04 -13.02
C ARG A 159 -3.18 -12.03 -12.05
N GLU A 160 -2.67 -10.80 -12.03
CA GLU A 160 -3.19 -9.73 -11.17
C GLU A 160 -4.65 -9.42 -11.48
N ILE A 161 -5.01 -9.22 -12.76
CA ILE A 161 -6.39 -8.96 -13.18
C ILE A 161 -7.33 -10.07 -12.68
N LEU A 162 -6.91 -11.34 -12.79
CA LEU A 162 -7.69 -12.47 -12.29
C LEU A 162 -7.83 -12.46 -10.76
N LEU A 163 -6.77 -12.12 -10.03
CA LEU A 163 -6.82 -11.99 -8.57
C LEU A 163 -7.78 -10.88 -8.13
N LEU A 164 -7.73 -9.71 -8.79
CA LEU A 164 -8.64 -8.60 -8.54
C LEU A 164 -10.11 -9.02 -8.71
N ILE A 165 -10.43 -9.83 -9.72
CA ILE A 165 -11.80 -10.34 -9.94
C ILE A 165 -12.15 -11.41 -8.88
N LYS A 166 -11.23 -12.33 -8.61
CA LYS A 166 -11.44 -13.46 -7.68
C LYS A 166 -11.83 -12.99 -6.28
N TYR A 167 -11.09 -12.02 -5.74
CA TYR A 167 -11.29 -11.53 -4.37
C TYR A 167 -12.30 -10.39 -4.27
N ARG A 168 -12.65 -9.72 -5.38
CA ARG A 168 -13.67 -8.67 -5.40
C ARG A 168 -14.45 -8.69 -6.71
N LYS A 169 -15.49 -9.52 -6.77
CA LYS A 169 -16.39 -9.64 -7.94
C LYS A 169 -17.01 -8.31 -8.37
N LYS A 170 -17.21 -7.37 -7.43
CA LYS A 170 -17.67 -5.99 -7.71
C LYS A 170 -16.79 -5.25 -8.74
N ASN A 171 -15.52 -5.65 -8.90
CA ASN A 171 -14.62 -5.07 -9.89
C ASN A 171 -15.14 -5.22 -11.33
N LEU A 172 -15.92 -6.26 -11.63
CA LEU A 172 -16.54 -6.44 -12.95
C LEU A 172 -17.51 -5.31 -13.31
N LEU A 173 -18.08 -4.63 -12.31
CA LEU A 173 -19.00 -3.51 -12.48
C LEU A 173 -18.29 -2.15 -12.29
N ALA A 174 -17.02 -2.13 -11.92
CA ALA A 174 -16.28 -0.91 -11.65
C ALA A 174 -15.68 -0.34 -12.95
N PRO A 175 -16.10 0.85 -13.43
CA PRO A 175 -15.55 1.41 -14.68
C PRO A 175 -14.04 1.64 -14.61
N LEU A 176 -13.53 2.06 -13.44
CA LEU A 176 -12.10 2.26 -13.22
C LEU A 176 -11.31 0.95 -13.35
N PHE A 177 -11.86 -0.19 -12.94
CA PHE A 177 -11.19 -1.47 -13.11
C PHE A 177 -10.93 -1.77 -14.58
N TRP A 178 -11.94 -1.56 -15.44
CA TRP A 178 -11.81 -1.77 -16.88
C TRP A 178 -10.87 -0.75 -17.53
N PHE A 179 -10.95 0.52 -17.12
CA PHE A 179 -10.03 1.56 -17.58
C PHE A 179 -8.57 1.17 -17.36
N PHE A 180 -8.21 0.76 -16.14
CA PHE A 180 -6.84 0.36 -15.82
C PHE A 180 -6.47 -0.99 -16.46
N SER A 181 -7.35 -1.99 -16.42
CA SER A 181 -7.06 -3.33 -16.96
C SER A 181 -6.86 -3.30 -18.47
N ILE A 182 -7.82 -2.73 -19.22
CA ILE A 182 -7.73 -2.61 -20.68
C ILE A 182 -6.61 -1.65 -21.06
N GLY A 183 -6.51 -0.51 -20.38
CA GLY A 183 -5.45 0.48 -20.60
C GLY A 183 -4.06 -0.14 -20.46
N CYS A 184 -3.80 -0.90 -19.39
CA CYS A 184 -2.51 -1.57 -19.20
C CYS A 184 -2.26 -2.69 -20.22
N LEU A 185 -3.30 -3.33 -20.77
CA LEU A 185 -3.13 -4.34 -21.81
C LEU A 185 -2.71 -3.70 -23.14
N VAL A 186 -3.37 -2.61 -23.54
CA VAL A 186 -3.21 -1.99 -24.86
C VAL A 186 -2.03 -1.01 -24.90
N ILE A 187 -1.84 -0.19 -23.87
CA ILE A 187 -0.86 0.89 -23.89
C ILE A 187 0.58 0.33 -23.79
N PRO A 188 1.52 0.79 -24.65
CA PRO A 188 2.92 0.41 -24.55
C PRO A 188 3.58 0.90 -23.25
N ARG A 189 4.51 0.10 -22.72
CA ARG A 189 5.22 0.37 -21.44
C ARG A 189 5.89 1.74 -21.42
N SER A 190 6.63 2.10 -22.46
CA SER A 190 7.39 3.36 -22.53
C SER A 190 6.48 4.59 -22.38
N PHE A 191 5.33 4.58 -23.06
CA PHE A 191 4.35 5.66 -22.97
C PHE A 191 3.70 5.70 -21.59
N LEU A 192 3.36 4.54 -21.02
CA LEU A 192 2.74 4.45 -19.70
C LEU A 192 3.67 4.94 -18.59
N ILE A 193 4.97 4.62 -18.66
CA ILE A 193 5.99 5.15 -17.73
C ILE A 193 6.04 6.68 -17.81
N TRP A 194 6.17 7.23 -19.02
CA TRP A 194 6.21 8.68 -19.24
C TRP A 194 4.97 9.39 -18.68
N LEU A 195 3.78 8.82 -18.90
CA LEU A 195 2.52 9.36 -18.41
C LEU A 195 2.48 9.39 -16.88
N VAL A 196 2.86 8.29 -16.22
CA VAL A 196 2.84 8.18 -14.76
C VAL A 196 3.82 9.15 -14.11
N ASP A 197 5.05 9.21 -14.61
CA ASP A 197 6.07 10.10 -14.05
C ASP A 197 5.67 11.57 -14.26
N THR A 198 5.12 11.91 -15.43
CA THR A 198 4.60 13.26 -15.70
C THR A 198 3.43 13.62 -14.78
N TYR A 199 2.49 12.69 -14.57
CA TYR A 199 1.35 12.91 -13.68
C TYR A 199 1.79 13.14 -12.24
N LYS A 200 2.70 12.30 -11.72
CA LYS A 200 3.24 12.46 -10.36
C LYS A 200 3.94 13.81 -10.17
N LEU A 201 4.79 14.18 -11.12
CA LEU A 201 5.63 15.38 -11.01
C LEU A 201 4.89 16.68 -11.26
N LYS A 202 3.87 16.70 -12.12
CA LYS A 202 3.16 17.94 -12.49
C LYS A 202 1.81 18.10 -11.80
N VAL A 203 1.11 17.00 -11.54
CA VAL A 203 -0.26 17.02 -11.01
C VAL A 203 -0.25 16.71 -9.53
N ASN A 204 0.24 15.54 -9.11
CA ASN A 204 0.20 15.15 -7.69
C ASN A 204 1.00 16.11 -6.81
N SER A 205 2.21 16.49 -7.24
CA SER A 205 3.04 17.43 -6.48
C SER A 205 2.33 18.76 -6.23
N LYS A 206 1.59 19.26 -7.21
CA LYS A 206 0.82 20.50 -7.10
C LYS A 206 -0.39 20.33 -6.17
N LEU A 207 -1.08 19.19 -6.26
CA LEU A 207 -2.23 18.88 -5.39
C LEU A 207 -1.82 18.71 -3.92
N LEU A 208 -0.62 18.19 -3.68
CA LEU A 208 -0.09 17.97 -2.32
C LEU A 208 0.60 19.21 -1.75
N GLY A 209 0.83 20.26 -2.56
CA GLY A 209 1.47 21.49 -2.11
C GLY A 209 0.65 22.28 -1.08
N SER A 210 -0.61 21.92 -0.84
CA SER A 210 -1.46 22.51 0.20
C SER A 210 -1.33 21.81 1.56
N ILE A 211 -0.57 20.71 1.65
CA ILE A 211 -0.34 20.02 2.93
C ILE A 211 0.85 20.70 3.62
N GLU A 212 0.63 21.20 4.82
CA GLU A 212 1.72 21.73 5.65
C GLU A 212 2.47 20.58 6.33
N PHE A 213 3.76 20.47 6.04
CA PHE A 213 4.66 19.52 6.70
C PHE A 213 5.44 20.26 7.78
N ASN A 214 5.15 19.98 9.05
CA ASN A 214 5.92 20.51 10.16
C ASN A 214 7.25 19.78 10.26
N TYR A 215 8.29 20.35 9.67
CA TYR A 215 9.65 19.88 9.86
C TYR A 215 10.10 20.25 11.28
N ILE A 216 10.29 19.27 12.15
CA ILE A 216 10.88 19.52 13.47
C ILE A 216 12.31 20.01 13.24
N SER A 217 12.56 21.28 13.56
CA SER A 217 13.89 21.92 13.57
C SER A 217 14.72 21.48 14.76
#